data_AF-U4VEW8-F1
#
_entry.id   AF-U4VEW8-F1
#
_cell.length_a   1.000
_cell.length_b   1.000
_cell.length_c   1.000
_cell.angle_alpha   90.00
_cell.angle_beta   90.00
_cell.angle_gamma   90.00
#
_symmetry.space_group_name_H-M   'P 1'
#
loop_
_entity.id
_entity.type
_entity.pdbx_description
1 polymer ?
#
loop_
_entity_poly.entity_id
_entity_poly.type
_entity_poly.pdbx_seq_one_letter_code
_entity_poly.pdbx_strand_id
1 'polypeptide(L)'
;IIGNNVLSIPANMIRFSNQRRDGVTGRLDLYARWPGLTGYTERDRAIFNLLTPKRHLIFMSIEQRTMSRDMSGRYLPIYAELIESDGKAAPGNLTVHRFLENSGYKGEELVLSDTSNGKPEFVTRCLADNAAESFNSCERDVQFGRDLQILYRFPPRSMLGDWKSLDKAVVDFANTHLLDGKRAN
;
A
#
# COMPACT_ATOMS: atom_id res chain seq x y z
N ILE A 1 14.78 -3.78 13.27
CA ILE A 1 14.74 -5.24 12.98
C ILE A 1 13.31 -5.70 13.09
N ILE A 2 12.80 -6.39 12.06
CA ILE A 2 11.46 -7.00 12.03
C ILE A 2 11.62 -8.45 11.59
N GLY A 3 11.23 -9.39 12.45
CA GLY A 3 11.60 -10.79 12.27
C GLY A 3 13.12 -10.94 12.20
N ASN A 4 13.60 -11.56 11.12
CA ASN A 4 15.04 -11.68 10.86
C ASN A 4 15.58 -10.59 9.91
N ASN A 5 14.80 -9.55 9.59
CA ASN A 5 15.18 -8.54 8.60
C ASN A 5 15.62 -7.24 9.27
N VAL A 6 16.75 -6.70 8.80
CA VAL A 6 17.28 -5.40 9.18
C VAL A 6 16.86 -4.36 8.14
N LEU A 7 16.18 -3.31 8.60
CA LEU A 7 15.74 -2.17 7.81
C LEU A 7 16.48 -0.92 8.31
N SER A 8 16.88 -0.05 7.39
CA SER A 8 17.36 1.30 7.72
C SER A 8 16.39 2.29 7.11
N ILE A 9 15.63 3.02 7.92
CA ILE A 9 14.60 3.95 7.46
C ILE A 9 14.89 5.34 8.00
N PRO A 10 14.82 6.41 7.18
CA PRO A 10 14.96 7.77 7.68
C PRO A 10 13.95 8.11 8.78
N ALA A 11 14.41 8.65 9.90
CA ALA A 11 13.55 8.96 11.05
C ALA A 11 12.42 9.95 10.72
N ASN A 12 12.61 10.83 9.72
CA ASN A 12 11.58 11.76 9.24
C ASN A 12 10.49 11.10 8.38
N MET A 13 10.61 9.79 8.07
CA MET A 13 9.56 8.98 7.44
C MET A 13 8.84 8.08 8.45
N ILE A 14 9.31 8.01 9.69
CA ILE A 14 8.68 7.21 10.75
C ILE A 14 7.59 8.04 11.43
N ARG A 15 6.36 7.54 11.35
CA ARG A 15 5.15 8.26 11.76
C ARG A 15 5.10 8.50 13.26
N PHE A 16 5.35 7.48 14.06
CA PHE A 16 5.24 7.57 15.51
C PHE A 16 6.61 7.81 16.16
N SER A 17 6.67 8.79 17.05
CA SER A 17 7.93 9.19 17.70
C SER A 17 8.58 8.05 18.50
N ASN A 18 7.79 7.20 19.14
CA ASN A 18 8.26 6.04 19.90
C ASN A 18 8.89 4.93 19.02
N GLN A 19 8.67 4.96 17.71
CA GLN A 19 9.30 4.07 16.73
C GLN A 19 10.60 4.66 16.12
N ARG A 20 10.94 5.93 16.39
CA ARG A 20 12.14 6.61 15.87
C ARG A 20 13.39 6.26 16.68
N ARG A 21 13.71 4.97 16.71
CA ARG A 21 14.85 4.43 17.44
C ARG A 21 15.31 3.12 16.81
N ASP A 22 16.58 2.82 16.99
CA ASP A 22 17.10 1.51 16.64
C ASP A 22 16.55 0.43 17.58
N GLY A 23 16.40 -0.79 17.05
CA GLY A 23 15.98 -1.95 17.84
C GLY A 23 15.08 -2.92 17.10
N VAL A 24 14.51 -3.84 17.88
CA VAL A 24 13.55 -4.85 17.43
C VAL A 24 12.13 -4.31 17.57
N THR A 25 11.31 -4.49 16.55
CA THR A 25 9.87 -4.18 16.56
C THR A 25 9.10 -5.20 15.73
N GLY A 26 7.83 -5.44 16.05
CA GLY A 26 6.94 -6.26 15.21
C GLY A 26 6.40 -5.50 13.99
N ARG A 27 6.39 -4.16 14.07
CA ARG A 27 5.79 -3.27 13.08
C ARG A 27 6.48 -1.92 13.06
N LEU A 28 6.61 -1.33 11.88
CA LEU A 28 7.10 0.03 11.69
C LEU A 28 6.10 0.82 10.83
N ASP A 29 5.55 1.91 11.38
CA ASP A 29 4.58 2.75 10.69
C ASP A 29 5.26 3.98 10.09
N LEU A 30 5.02 4.18 8.81
CA LEU A 30 5.65 5.18 7.99
C LEU A 30 4.61 6.09 7.33
N TYR A 31 5.11 7.22 6.87
CA TYR A 31 4.37 8.18 6.06
C TYR A 31 5.31 8.89 5.11
N ALA A 32 4.85 9.15 3.89
CA ALA A 32 5.69 9.80 2.88
C ALA A 32 4.84 10.66 1.97
N ARG A 33 5.40 11.79 1.55
CA ARG A 33 4.77 12.67 0.57
C ARG A 33 4.88 12.06 -0.83
N TRP A 34 3.79 12.14 -1.57
CA TRP A 34 3.71 11.81 -2.99
C TRP A 34 3.75 13.10 -3.86
N PRO A 35 4.23 13.05 -5.11
CA PRO A 35 5.13 12.05 -5.67
C PRO A 35 6.53 12.06 -5.03
N GLY A 36 7.25 10.95 -5.18
CA GLY A 36 8.66 10.81 -4.79
C GLY A 36 8.94 10.12 -3.45
N LEU A 37 7.91 9.79 -2.66
CA LEU A 37 8.03 9.14 -1.35
C LEU A 37 9.05 9.82 -0.41
N THR A 38 8.98 11.15 -0.30
CA THR A 38 9.89 11.91 0.55
C THR A 38 9.36 12.02 1.98
N GLY A 39 10.26 11.98 2.96
CA GLY A 39 9.92 12.15 4.38
C GLY A 39 9.53 13.59 4.74
N TYR A 40 9.17 13.77 6.01
CA TYR A 40 8.81 15.08 6.56
C TYR A 40 9.94 16.11 6.34
N THR A 41 9.53 17.31 5.94
CA THR A 41 10.34 18.53 5.96
C THR A 41 9.49 19.67 6.51
N GLU A 42 10.10 20.71 7.07
CA GLU A 42 9.35 21.86 7.58
C GLU A 42 8.54 22.58 6.50
N ARG A 43 9.05 22.59 5.25
CA ARG A 43 8.36 23.15 4.08
C ARG A 43 7.05 22.41 3.78
N ASP A 44 7.03 21.09 3.98
CA ASP A 44 5.89 20.22 3.65
C ASP A 44 4.99 19.94 4.86
N ARG A 45 5.22 20.61 6.00
CA ARG A 45 4.52 20.34 7.28
C ARG A 45 3.00 20.31 7.16
N ALA A 46 2.41 21.20 6.36
CA ALA A 46 0.96 21.25 6.16
C ALA A 46 0.40 19.96 5.55
N ILE A 47 1.15 19.29 4.67
CA ILE A 47 0.74 18.02 4.04
C ILE A 47 0.74 16.91 5.09
N PHE A 48 1.81 16.82 5.89
CA PHE A 48 1.95 15.80 6.94
C PHE A 48 0.97 15.99 8.10
N ASN A 49 0.54 17.22 8.36
CA ASN A 49 -0.51 17.53 9.33
C ASN A 49 -1.93 17.44 8.74
N LEU A 50 -2.07 16.97 7.50
CA LEU A 50 -3.36 16.80 6.81
C LEU A 50 -4.16 18.11 6.67
N LEU A 51 -3.46 19.25 6.58
CA LEU A 51 -4.05 20.58 6.47
C LEU A 51 -4.29 20.99 5.00
N THR A 52 -3.90 20.16 4.03
CA THR A 52 -4.02 20.46 2.60
C THR A 52 -5.16 19.70 1.94
N PRO A 53 -5.95 20.33 1.06
CA PRO A 53 -7.06 19.68 0.36
C PRO A 53 -6.60 18.62 -0.66
N LYS A 54 -5.42 18.80 -1.27
CA LYS A 54 -4.77 17.80 -2.14
C LYS A 54 -3.89 16.88 -1.28
N ARG A 55 -4.33 15.65 -1.12
CA ARG A 55 -3.82 14.73 -0.10
C ARG A 55 -2.75 13.84 -0.72
N HIS A 56 -1.55 14.40 -0.88
CA HIS A 56 -0.43 13.66 -1.44
C HIS A 56 0.39 12.99 -0.34
N LEU A 57 -0.26 12.21 0.52
CA LEU A 57 0.38 11.52 1.61
C LEU A 57 0.03 10.04 1.52
N ILE A 58 1.05 9.20 1.58
CA ILE A 58 0.92 7.74 1.58
C ILE A 58 1.31 7.28 2.97
N PHE A 59 0.46 6.46 3.58
CA PHE A 59 0.76 5.81 4.85
C PHE A 59 1.21 4.40 4.56
N MET A 60 2.27 3.95 5.22
CA MET A 60 2.78 2.59 5.03
C MET A 60 3.00 1.92 6.37
N SER A 61 2.89 0.60 6.41
CA SER A 61 3.36 -0.19 7.54
C SER A 61 4.14 -1.38 7.06
N ILE A 62 5.32 -1.58 7.64
CA ILE A 62 6.16 -2.74 7.40
C ILE A 62 6.04 -3.67 8.61
N GLU A 63 5.77 -4.93 8.34
CA GLU A 63 5.65 -6.00 9.34
C GLU A 63 6.05 -7.35 8.71
N GLN A 64 6.18 -8.40 9.52
CA GLN A 64 6.31 -9.74 8.96
C GLN A 64 5.02 -10.14 8.23
N ARG A 65 5.15 -10.79 7.08
CA ARG A 65 3.99 -11.27 6.32
C ARG A 65 3.22 -12.29 7.14
N THR A 66 1.90 -12.14 7.16
CA THR A 66 0.98 -13.08 7.82
C THR A 66 0.36 -14.04 6.82
N MET A 67 0.22 -13.62 5.56
CA MET A 67 -0.34 -14.41 4.46
C MET A 67 0.77 -14.97 3.56
N SER A 68 0.51 -16.09 2.90
CA SER A 68 1.45 -16.70 1.94
C SER A 68 1.57 -15.93 0.62
N ARG A 69 0.59 -15.09 0.30
CA ARG A 69 0.52 -14.32 -0.94
C ARG A 69 0.16 -12.86 -0.66
N ASP A 70 0.73 -11.94 -1.43
CA ASP A 70 0.32 -10.52 -1.48
C ASP A 70 -1.10 -10.37 -2.05
N MET A 71 -1.64 -9.15 -2.10
CA MET A 71 -2.99 -8.92 -2.63
C MET A 71 -3.18 -9.39 -4.07
N SER A 72 -2.18 -9.21 -4.94
CA SER A 72 -2.25 -9.71 -6.32
C SER A 72 -2.30 -11.23 -6.39
N GLY A 73 -1.48 -11.92 -5.59
CA GLY A 73 -1.49 -13.38 -5.48
C GLY A 73 -2.73 -13.93 -4.79
N ARG A 74 -3.49 -13.10 -4.07
CA ARG A 74 -4.77 -13.45 -3.45
C ARG A 74 -5.97 -13.29 -4.39
N TYR A 75 -5.80 -12.78 -5.61
CA TYR A 75 -6.90 -12.60 -6.55
C TYR A 75 -7.68 -13.89 -6.83
N LEU A 76 -7.06 -14.88 -7.50
CA LEU A 76 -7.74 -16.15 -7.80
C LEU A 76 -8.17 -16.94 -6.55
N PRO A 77 -7.31 -17.19 -5.55
CA PRO A 77 -7.67 -18.09 -4.46
C PRO A 77 -8.62 -17.47 -3.41
N ILE A 78 -8.90 -16.17 -3.48
CA ILE A 78 -9.75 -15.48 -2.49
C ILE A 78 -10.70 -14.51 -3.18
N TYR A 79 -10.19 -13.49 -3.85
CA TYR A 79 -11.03 -12.36 -4.25
C TYR A 79 -12.00 -12.67 -5.41
N ALA A 80 -11.61 -13.51 -6.37
CA ALA A 80 -12.40 -13.79 -7.56
C ALA A 80 -13.78 -14.40 -7.24
N GLU A 81 -13.90 -15.14 -6.15
CA GLU A 81 -15.17 -15.75 -5.70
C GLU A 81 -16.04 -14.80 -4.85
N LEU A 82 -15.49 -13.64 -4.47
CA LEU A 82 -16.10 -12.72 -3.50
C LEU A 82 -16.57 -11.42 -4.13
N ILE A 83 -16.41 -11.26 -5.44
CA ILE A 83 -16.76 -10.05 -6.18
C ILE A 83 -17.93 -10.27 -7.13
N GLU A 84 -18.68 -9.21 -7.40
CA GLU A 84 -19.69 -9.18 -8.45
C GLU A 84 -19.00 -9.27 -9.83
N SER A 85 -19.64 -9.95 -10.79
CA SER A 85 -19.09 -10.14 -12.13
C SER A 85 -19.11 -8.87 -12.98
N ASP A 86 -19.96 -7.89 -12.64
CA ASP A 86 -20.01 -6.60 -13.30
C ASP A 86 -18.88 -5.69 -12.81
N GLY A 87 -17.84 -5.58 -13.64
CA GLY A 87 -16.75 -4.64 -13.44
C GLY A 87 -17.04 -3.27 -14.08
N LYS A 88 -16.63 -2.20 -13.41
CA LYS A 88 -16.64 -0.83 -13.97
C LYS A 88 -15.23 -0.37 -14.29
N ALA A 89 -15.05 0.24 -15.46
CA ALA A 89 -13.76 0.80 -15.83
C ALA A 89 -13.34 1.95 -14.89
N ALA A 90 -12.04 2.00 -14.58
CA ALA A 90 -11.40 3.03 -13.79
C ALA A 90 -10.09 3.51 -14.45
N PRO A 91 -9.59 4.71 -14.07
CA PRO A 91 -8.33 5.23 -14.60
C PRO A 91 -7.17 4.25 -14.47
N GLY A 92 -6.22 4.29 -15.41
CA GLY A 92 -5.04 3.42 -15.40
C GLY A 92 -5.29 2.00 -15.93
N ASN A 93 -6.30 1.81 -16.77
CA ASN A 93 -6.75 0.50 -17.28
C ASN A 93 -7.07 -0.47 -16.14
N LEU A 94 -7.76 0.05 -15.12
CA LEU A 94 -8.21 -0.71 -13.96
C LEU A 94 -9.70 -1.03 -14.10
N THR A 95 -10.13 -2.08 -13.41
CA THR A 95 -11.53 -2.44 -13.25
C THR A 95 -11.87 -2.46 -11.77
N VAL A 96 -13.00 -1.83 -11.42
CA VAL A 96 -13.58 -1.82 -10.08
C VAL A 96 -14.70 -2.85 -10.02
N HIS A 97 -14.62 -3.76 -9.07
CA HIS A 97 -15.67 -4.70 -8.75
C HIS A 97 -16.17 -4.46 -7.34
N ARG A 98 -17.47 -4.58 -7.13
CA ARG A 98 -18.02 -4.61 -5.78
C ARG A 98 -17.79 -5.96 -5.16
N PHE A 99 -17.59 -5.98 -3.85
CA PHE A 99 -17.65 -7.22 -3.10
C PHE A 99 -19.10 -7.65 -2.87
N LEU A 100 -19.35 -8.96 -2.92
CA LEU A 100 -20.64 -9.55 -2.55
C LEU A 100 -20.99 -9.18 -1.10
N GLU A 101 -22.27 -8.94 -0.80
CA GLU A 101 -22.70 -8.46 0.53
C GLU A 101 -22.30 -9.38 1.69
N ASN A 102 -22.15 -10.68 1.43
CA ASN A 102 -21.80 -11.72 2.40
C ASN A 102 -20.28 -12.05 2.45
N SER A 103 -19.43 -11.33 1.71
CA SER A 103 -18.00 -11.64 1.55
C SER A 103 -17.09 -11.26 2.72
N GLY A 104 -17.61 -10.60 3.75
CA GLY A 104 -16.82 -10.02 4.84
C GLY A 104 -16.14 -8.68 4.49
N TYR A 105 -16.17 -8.27 3.22
CA TYR A 105 -15.62 -7.00 2.72
C TYR A 105 -16.71 -5.94 2.49
N LYS A 106 -17.76 -5.96 3.31
CA LYS A 106 -18.90 -5.05 3.17
C LYS A 106 -18.44 -3.59 3.26
N GLY A 107 -18.86 -2.78 2.29
CA GLY A 107 -18.47 -1.36 2.22
C GLY A 107 -17.12 -1.13 1.52
N GLU A 108 -16.53 -2.16 0.94
CA GLU A 108 -15.32 -2.08 0.12
C GLU A 108 -15.61 -2.45 -1.35
N GLU A 109 -14.69 -2.08 -2.21
CA GLU A 109 -14.60 -2.44 -3.62
C GLU A 109 -13.19 -2.96 -3.90
N LEU A 110 -13.09 -3.91 -4.83
CA LEU A 110 -11.83 -4.43 -5.33
C LEU A 110 -11.47 -3.72 -6.63
N VAL A 111 -10.27 -3.14 -6.70
CA VAL A 111 -9.76 -2.52 -7.92
C VAL A 111 -8.57 -3.33 -8.42
N LEU A 112 -8.62 -3.77 -9.66
CA LEU A 112 -7.64 -4.67 -10.25
C LEU A 112 -7.19 -4.24 -11.64
N SER A 113 -5.96 -4.58 -12.00
CA SER A 113 -5.48 -4.52 -13.39
C SER A 113 -6.00 -5.71 -14.19
N ASP A 114 -5.66 -5.77 -15.47
CA ASP A 114 -5.95 -6.90 -16.36
C ASP A 114 -5.69 -8.27 -15.70
N THR A 115 -6.63 -9.19 -15.88
CA THR A 115 -6.66 -10.54 -15.27
C THR A 115 -6.39 -11.64 -16.29
N SER A 116 -6.09 -11.31 -17.56
CA SER A 116 -6.03 -12.28 -18.67
C SER A 116 -4.97 -13.37 -18.47
N ASN A 117 -3.93 -13.07 -17.70
CA ASN A 117 -2.86 -13.99 -17.31
C ASN A 117 -3.14 -14.77 -16.01
N GLY A 118 -4.34 -14.64 -15.43
CA GLY A 118 -4.73 -15.25 -14.15
C GLY A 118 -4.16 -14.57 -12.89
N LYS A 119 -3.21 -13.64 -13.00
CA LYS A 119 -2.68 -12.89 -11.85
C LYS A 119 -2.55 -11.40 -12.22
N PRO A 120 -3.47 -10.54 -11.76
CA PRO A 120 -3.35 -9.11 -11.95
C PRO A 120 -2.04 -8.57 -11.38
N GLU A 121 -1.37 -7.71 -12.14
CA GLU A 121 -0.21 -6.95 -11.67
C GLU A 121 -0.58 -6.14 -10.43
N PHE A 122 -1.78 -5.56 -10.43
CA PHE A 122 -2.27 -4.69 -9.36
C PHE A 122 -3.63 -5.15 -8.85
N VAL A 123 -3.75 -5.17 -7.54
CA VAL A 123 -4.97 -5.45 -6.78
C VAL A 123 -4.91 -4.59 -5.51
N THR A 124 -5.88 -3.71 -5.33
CA THR A 124 -6.07 -2.91 -4.13
C THR A 124 -7.52 -3.03 -3.69
N ARG A 125 -7.76 -2.93 -2.39
CA ARG A 125 -9.12 -2.72 -1.86
C ARG A 125 -9.32 -1.25 -1.62
N CYS A 126 -10.51 -0.75 -1.86
CA CYS A 126 -10.88 0.64 -1.60
C CYS A 126 -12.22 0.70 -0.87
N LEU A 127 -12.42 1.64 0.04
CA LEU A 127 -13.75 1.92 0.60
C LEU A 127 -14.69 2.39 -0.52
N ALA A 128 -15.88 1.78 -0.61
CA ALA A 128 -16.89 2.09 -1.62
C ALA A 128 -17.44 3.52 -1.46
N ASP A 129 -17.66 3.92 -0.20
CA ASP A 129 -18.02 5.29 0.14
C ASP A 129 -16.79 6.18 0.05
N ASN A 130 -16.52 6.61 -1.17
CA ASN A 130 -15.65 7.73 -1.47
C ASN A 130 -16.34 9.05 -1.07
N ALA A 131 -16.73 9.19 0.20
CA ALA A 131 -16.78 10.52 0.79
C ALA A 131 -15.46 11.17 0.38
N ALA A 132 -15.53 12.29 -0.36
CA ALA A 132 -14.46 12.85 -1.20
C ALA A 132 -13.19 13.27 -0.44
N GLU A 133 -13.08 12.82 0.79
CA GLU A 133 -12.19 13.17 1.87
C GLU A 133 -11.71 11.94 2.67
N SER A 134 -11.79 10.71 2.17
CA SER A 134 -11.04 9.62 2.80
C SER A 134 -9.64 9.55 2.18
N PHE A 135 -8.63 9.93 2.95
CA PHE A 135 -7.24 10.03 2.49
C PHE A 135 -6.48 8.70 2.50
N ASN A 136 -7.09 7.67 3.06
CA ASN A 136 -6.56 6.31 3.20
C ASN A 136 -7.59 5.27 2.75
N SER A 137 -8.46 5.62 1.80
CA SER A 137 -9.55 4.73 1.42
C SER A 137 -9.11 3.54 0.60
N CYS A 138 -7.99 3.61 -0.12
CA CYS A 138 -7.41 2.44 -0.78
C CYS A 138 -6.24 1.87 0.02
N GLU A 139 -6.15 0.54 0.07
CA GLU A 139 -5.05 -0.17 0.67
C GLU A 139 -4.59 -1.38 -0.17
N ARG A 140 -3.27 -1.55 -0.21
CA ARG A 140 -2.59 -2.64 -0.89
C ARG A 140 -1.40 -3.14 -0.09
N ASP A 141 -1.24 -4.45 0.05
CA ASP A 141 0.00 -5.06 0.53
C ASP A 141 0.78 -5.75 -0.60
N VAL A 142 2.11 -5.63 -0.48
CA VAL A 142 3.10 -6.30 -1.32
C VAL A 142 4.14 -6.97 -0.43
N GLN A 143 4.54 -8.19 -0.76
CA GLN A 143 5.59 -8.91 -0.06
C GLN A 143 6.97 -8.52 -0.57
N PHE A 144 7.95 -8.44 0.32
CA PHE A 144 9.35 -8.14 -0.02
C PHE A 144 10.30 -8.78 1.01
N GLY A 145 11.60 -8.77 0.70
CA GLY A 145 12.58 -9.46 1.52
C GLY A 145 12.27 -10.96 1.67
N ARG A 146 12.63 -11.56 2.81
CA ARG A 146 12.41 -13.00 3.04
C ARG A 146 10.98 -13.31 3.51
N ASP A 147 10.47 -12.48 4.41
CA ASP A 147 9.21 -12.71 5.12
C ASP A 147 8.55 -11.39 5.56
N LEU A 148 8.78 -10.30 4.82
CA LEU A 148 8.13 -9.01 5.10
C LEU A 148 6.97 -8.72 4.15
N GLN A 149 6.09 -7.85 4.61
CA GLN A 149 5.11 -7.17 3.78
C GLN A 149 5.14 -5.67 4.05
N ILE A 150 4.88 -4.89 3.01
CA ILE A 150 4.57 -3.47 3.12
C ILE A 150 3.10 -3.28 2.73
N LEU A 151 2.29 -2.85 3.69
CA LEU A 151 0.93 -2.38 3.44
C LEU A 151 1.00 -0.87 3.22
N TYR A 152 0.45 -0.37 2.13
CA TYR A 152 0.38 1.05 1.86
C TYR A 152 -1.06 1.50 1.60
N ARG A 153 -1.39 2.70 2.10
CA ARG A 153 -2.69 3.34 2.00
C ARG A 153 -2.59 4.67 1.31
N PHE A 154 -3.54 4.94 0.43
CA PHE A 154 -3.52 6.12 -0.44
C PHE A 154 -4.94 6.54 -0.85
N PRO A 155 -5.12 7.80 -1.28
CA PRO A 155 -6.40 8.27 -1.81
C PRO A 155 -6.61 7.84 -3.27
N PRO A 156 -7.78 7.29 -3.63
CA PRO A 156 -8.05 6.74 -4.96
C PRO A 156 -7.98 7.77 -6.07
N ARG A 157 -8.69 8.90 -5.88
CA ARG A 157 -8.96 9.88 -6.94
C ARG A 157 -7.70 10.49 -7.56
N SER A 158 -6.67 10.68 -6.75
CA SER A 158 -5.42 11.32 -7.18
C SER A 158 -4.30 10.35 -7.55
N MET A 159 -4.47 9.04 -7.33
CA MET A 159 -3.36 8.09 -7.47
C MET A 159 -3.68 6.79 -8.23
N LEU A 160 -4.95 6.39 -8.38
CA LEU A 160 -5.27 5.17 -9.15
C LEU A 160 -4.88 5.27 -10.63
N GLY A 161 -4.97 6.46 -11.23
CA GLY A 161 -4.54 6.66 -12.62
C GLY A 161 -3.04 6.40 -12.84
N ASP A 162 -2.23 6.61 -11.80
CA ASP A 162 -0.77 6.47 -11.82
C ASP A 162 -0.30 5.26 -10.98
N TRP A 163 -1.17 4.25 -10.82
CA TRP A 163 -0.91 3.11 -9.92
C TRP A 163 0.43 2.42 -10.19
N LYS A 164 0.86 2.33 -11.46
CA LYS A 164 2.13 1.70 -11.84
C LYS A 164 3.32 2.42 -11.21
N SER A 165 3.31 3.75 -11.26
CA SER A 165 4.36 4.59 -10.67
C SER A 165 4.31 4.55 -9.14
N LEU A 166 3.10 4.53 -8.56
CA LEU A 166 2.90 4.40 -7.13
C LEU A 166 3.43 3.07 -6.59
N ASP A 167 2.96 1.95 -7.14
CA ASP A 167 3.31 0.60 -6.70
C ASP A 167 4.82 0.37 -6.86
N LYS A 168 5.38 0.74 -8.02
CA LYS A 168 6.83 0.69 -8.24
C LYS A 168 7.60 1.50 -7.21
N ALA A 169 7.19 2.74 -6.92
CA ALA A 169 7.90 3.58 -5.95
C ALA A 169 7.88 2.96 -4.55
N VAL A 170 6.74 2.40 -4.10
CA VAL A 170 6.63 1.76 -2.79
C VAL A 170 7.47 0.49 -2.71
N VAL A 171 7.45 -0.35 -3.76
CA VAL A 171 8.27 -1.57 -3.82
C VAL A 171 9.77 -1.24 -3.86
N ASP A 172 10.18 -0.26 -4.68
CA ASP A 172 11.58 0.18 -4.75
C ASP A 172 12.03 0.77 -3.40
N PHE A 173 11.16 1.55 -2.74
CA PHE A 173 11.40 2.09 -1.40
C PHE A 173 11.64 0.96 -0.39
N ALA A 174 10.76 -0.04 -0.34
CA ALA A 174 10.87 -1.15 0.60
C ALA A 174 12.18 -1.94 0.40
N ASN A 175 12.53 -2.24 -0.85
CA ASN A 175 13.75 -2.98 -1.17
C ASN A 175 15.03 -2.17 -0.92
N THR A 176 15.03 -0.86 -1.22
CA THR A 176 16.21 0.00 -1.03
C THR A 176 16.60 0.12 0.45
N HIS A 177 15.61 0.11 1.35
CA HIS A 177 15.82 0.26 2.78
C HIS A 177 16.02 -1.08 3.52
N LEU A 178 15.98 -2.21 2.81
CA LEU A 178 16.30 -3.54 3.35
C LEU A 178 17.80 -3.79 3.30
N LEU A 179 18.45 -3.87 4.47
CA LEU A 179 19.90 -4.07 4.56
C LEU A 179 20.31 -5.53 4.33
N ASP A 180 19.47 -6.48 4.74
CA ASP A 180 19.79 -7.91 4.63
C ASP A 180 19.65 -8.47 3.22
N GLY A 181 19.14 -7.68 2.27
CA GLY A 181 19.15 -8.01 0.84
C GLY A 181 20.51 -7.79 0.16
N LYS A 182 21.53 -7.28 0.88
CA LYS A 182 22.86 -6.96 0.35
C LYS A 182 23.98 -7.92 0.78
N ARG A 183 23.67 -9.22 0.96
CA ARG A 183 24.68 -10.30 1.04
C ARG A 183 24.25 -11.43 0.10
N ALA A 184 25.03 -11.96 -0.83
CA ALA A 184 26.42 -11.74 -1.23
C ALA A 184 26.56 -12.20 -2.70
N ASN A 185 27.40 -11.52 -3.49
CA ASN A 185 28.07 -12.17 -4.62
C ASN A 185 29.13 -13.12 -4.07
#